data_AF-A0A0C7G2J6-F1
#
_entry.id   AF-A0A0C7G2J6-F1
#
_cell.length_a   1.000
_cell.length_b   1.000
_cell.length_c   1.000
_cell.angle_alpha   90.00
_cell.angle_beta   90.00
_cell.angle_gamma   90.00
#
_symmetry.space_group_name_H-M   'P 1'
#
loop_
_entity.id
_entity.type
_entity.pdbx_description
1 polymer ?
#
loop_
_entity_poly.entity_id
_entity_poly.type
_entity_poly.pdbx_seq_one_letter_code
_entity_poly.pdbx_strand_id
1 'polypeptide(L)'
;MKNKGFVALMIILITIIYTMITNYSLKEINKNEIDTLKFIELVDEVSENKAQINWKYVAAITGVMEKNNFKDITTKEIKEVSKQFLQKKNGKYELKSVDKILEELNFNNKQKNLTYEYINQLKDFGLMPQRLNSNSHYMKFINSIKDDAIKNYKKYKVLPSITIAQGILESGWGKSKLAKDYNNLFGIKADRYWKGDYVVLETREFQNNTINGKFRKYEKAGDSISDHAKFLAENNRYEKSGVFDANTYIHQAKALQNGGYSTDTNEKGEKVYAQRLIEIIRQYNLQIIDSEVQTN
;
A
#
# COMPACT_ATOMS: atom_id res chain seq x y z
N MET A 1 -25.00 59.65 18.22
CA MET A 1 -24.69 58.93 16.95
C MET A 1 -23.26 58.38 16.83
N LYS A 2 -22.35 58.53 17.82
CA LYS A 2 -20.92 58.18 17.67
C LYS A 2 -20.53 56.70 17.88
N ASN A 3 -21.40 55.82 18.39
CA ASN A 3 -21.03 54.42 18.70
C ASN A 3 -21.32 53.39 17.59
N LYS A 4 -22.11 53.73 16.56
CA LYS A 4 -22.48 52.74 15.52
C LYS A 4 -21.30 52.35 14.62
N GLY A 5 -20.41 53.29 14.31
CA GLY A 5 -19.21 53.03 13.50
C GLY A 5 -18.15 52.18 14.22
N PHE A 6 -17.98 52.39 15.53
CA PHE A 6 -17.03 51.63 16.34
C PHE A 6 -17.46 50.17 16.53
N VAL A 7 -18.76 49.94 16.77
CA VAL A 7 -19.31 48.57 16.88
C VAL A 7 -19.20 47.81 15.55
N ALA A 8 -19.45 48.47 14.42
CA ALA A 8 -19.27 47.87 13.09
C ALA A 8 -17.81 47.46 12.83
N LEU A 9 -16.85 48.32 13.19
CA LEU A 9 -15.41 48.03 13.09
C LEU A 9 -14.97 46.85 13.97
N MET A 10 -15.50 46.75 15.20
CA MET A 10 -15.23 45.61 16.08
C MET A 10 -15.79 44.29 15.53
N ILE A 11 -17.00 44.31 14.96
CA ILE A 11 -17.61 43.11 14.36
C ILE A 11 -16.78 42.64 13.16
N ILE A 12 -16.34 43.57 12.31
CA ILE A 12 -15.46 43.26 11.17
C ILE A 12 -14.15 42.65 11.67
N LEU A 13 -13.52 43.24 12.69
CA LEU A 13 -12.26 42.74 13.25
C LEU A 13 -12.43 41.34 13.87
N ILE A 14 -13.50 41.10 14.64
CA ILE A 14 -13.81 39.77 15.20
C ILE A 14 -14.05 38.76 14.10
N THR A 15 -14.76 39.14 13.04
CA THR A 15 -15.02 38.24 11.90
C THR A 15 -13.72 37.90 11.18
N ILE A 16 -12.82 38.88 10.97
CA ILE A 16 -11.49 38.66 10.39
C ILE A 16 -10.66 37.74 11.28
N ILE A 17 -10.60 38.00 12.59
CA ILE A 17 -9.85 37.19 13.56
C ILE A 17 -10.42 35.76 13.58
N TYR A 18 -11.74 35.59 13.64
CA TYR A 18 -12.40 34.29 13.60
C TYR A 18 -12.12 33.55 12.29
N THR A 19 -12.15 34.25 11.16
CA THR A 19 -11.81 33.68 9.85
C THR A 19 -10.33 33.31 9.76
N MET A 20 -9.43 34.09 10.39
CA MET A 20 -8.02 33.75 10.46
C MET A 20 -7.75 32.55 11.37
N ILE A 21 -8.37 32.49 12.54
CA ILE A 21 -8.25 31.37 13.48
C ILE A 21 -8.79 30.08 12.83
N THR A 22 -9.96 30.13 12.22
CA THR A 22 -10.55 28.97 11.52
C THR A 22 -9.69 28.54 10.33
N ASN A 23 -9.15 29.48 9.56
CA ASN A 23 -8.20 29.15 8.49
C ASN A 23 -6.89 28.55 8.99
N TYR A 24 -6.40 29.01 10.15
CA TYR A 24 -5.20 28.47 10.77
C TYR A 24 -5.46 27.06 11.34
N SER A 25 -6.61 26.84 11.98
CA SER A 25 -6.99 25.54 12.54
C SER A 25 -7.20 24.47 11.47
N LEU A 26 -7.47 24.86 10.22
CA LEU A 26 -7.59 23.92 9.11
C LEU A 26 -6.23 23.41 8.61
N LYS A 27 -5.10 24.04 8.93
CA LYS A 27 -3.79 23.62 8.37
C LYS A 27 -3.35 22.24 8.84
N GLU A 28 -3.65 21.88 10.09
CA GLU A 28 -3.28 20.57 10.64
C GLU A 28 -4.44 19.59 10.49
N ILE A 29 -4.21 18.48 9.78
CA ILE A 29 -5.25 17.48 9.55
C ILE A 29 -5.62 16.78 10.87
N ASN A 30 -6.92 16.60 11.13
CA ASN A 30 -7.41 15.97 12.36
C ASN A 30 -7.28 14.44 12.30
N LYS A 31 -6.05 13.95 12.43
CA LYS A 31 -5.71 12.51 12.36
C LYS A 31 -6.49 11.65 13.37
N ASN A 32 -6.88 12.22 14.50
CA ASN A 32 -7.59 11.51 15.57
C ASN A 32 -9.02 11.11 15.18
N GLU A 33 -9.61 11.78 14.18
CA GLU A 33 -10.95 11.48 13.70
C GLU A 33 -10.95 10.58 12.44
N ILE A 34 -9.78 10.26 11.89
CA ILE A 34 -9.67 9.42 10.70
C ILE A 34 -9.83 7.96 11.06
N ASP A 35 -10.98 7.38 10.72
CA ASP A 35 -11.16 5.93 10.68
C ASP A 35 -10.36 5.33 9.52
N THR A 36 -9.09 5.04 9.82
CA THR A 36 -8.12 4.60 8.82
C THR A 36 -8.52 3.29 8.15
N LEU A 37 -9.08 2.35 8.90
CA LEU A 37 -9.50 1.06 8.34
C LEU A 37 -10.67 1.26 7.38
N LYS A 38 -11.67 2.07 7.76
CA LYS A 38 -12.80 2.41 6.89
C LYS A 38 -12.34 3.04 5.58
N PHE A 39 -11.40 4.00 5.61
CA PHE A 39 -10.86 4.58 4.38
C PHE A 39 -10.17 3.54 3.50
N ILE A 40 -9.30 2.70 4.06
CA ILE A 40 -8.63 1.63 3.31
C ILE A 40 -9.66 0.68 2.67
N GLU A 41 -10.65 0.21 3.43
CA GLU A 41 -11.61 -0.77 2.95
C GLU A 41 -12.55 -0.23 1.87
N LEU A 42 -13.05 1.00 2.04
CA LEU A 42 -13.92 1.63 1.04
C LEU A 42 -13.18 1.96 -0.26
N VAL A 43 -11.92 2.36 -0.14
CA VAL A 43 -11.05 2.64 -1.30
C VAL A 43 -10.69 1.34 -2.02
N ASP A 44 -10.39 0.27 -1.28
CA ASP A 44 -10.17 -1.07 -1.84
C ASP A 44 -11.44 -1.61 -2.54
N GLU A 45 -12.62 -1.37 -1.95
CA GLU A 45 -13.90 -1.75 -2.53
C GLU A 45 -14.14 -1.06 -3.88
N VAL A 46 -13.79 0.23 -4.01
CA VAL A 46 -13.92 0.96 -5.29
C VAL A 46 -12.85 0.53 -6.30
N SER A 47 -11.63 0.27 -5.81
CA SER A 47 -10.48 -0.19 -6.60
C SER A 47 -10.78 -1.51 -7.30
N GLU A 48 -11.50 -2.43 -6.65
CA GLU A 48 -11.80 -3.78 -7.14
C GLU A 48 -10.57 -4.42 -7.82
N ASN A 49 -10.65 -4.83 -9.08
CA ASN A 49 -9.51 -5.25 -9.90
C ASN A 49 -9.15 -4.24 -11.00
N LYS A 50 -9.49 -2.96 -10.80
CA LYS A 50 -9.30 -1.87 -11.79
C LYS A 50 -7.89 -1.28 -11.67
N ALA A 51 -7.63 -0.56 -10.59
CA ALA A 51 -6.32 -0.01 -10.22
C ALA A 51 -6.32 0.30 -8.71
N GLN A 52 -5.15 0.30 -8.08
CA GLN A 52 -5.01 0.48 -6.63
C GLN A 52 -5.04 1.95 -6.26
N ILE A 53 -6.17 2.43 -5.74
CA ILE A 53 -6.32 3.82 -5.31
C ILE A 53 -5.57 4.05 -3.98
N ASN A 54 -4.92 5.21 -3.85
CA ASN A 54 -4.28 5.64 -2.61
C ASN A 54 -5.29 6.26 -1.63
N TRP A 55 -5.59 5.54 -0.55
CA TRP A 55 -6.56 5.97 0.46
C TRP A 55 -6.20 7.30 1.15
N LYS A 56 -4.90 7.65 1.23
CA LYS A 56 -4.45 8.92 1.83
C LYS A 56 -4.83 10.12 0.98
N TYR A 57 -4.82 9.96 -0.35
CA TYR A 57 -5.26 11.02 -1.25
C TYR A 57 -6.76 11.25 -1.12
N VAL A 58 -7.54 10.17 -1.02
CA VAL A 58 -8.98 10.25 -0.77
C VAL A 58 -9.26 10.93 0.58
N ALA A 59 -8.59 10.51 1.66
CA ALA A 59 -8.74 11.10 2.98
C ALA A 59 -8.36 12.60 3.02
N ALA A 60 -7.29 12.99 2.33
CA ALA A 60 -6.90 14.40 2.22
C ALA A 60 -7.94 15.24 1.46
N ILE A 61 -8.45 14.73 0.34
CA ILE A 61 -9.47 15.43 -0.46
C ILE A 61 -10.78 15.57 0.33
N THR A 62 -11.30 14.48 0.89
CA THR A 62 -12.54 14.52 1.69
C THR A 62 -12.37 15.35 2.95
N GLY A 63 -11.17 15.33 3.57
CA GLY A 63 -10.85 16.20 4.70
C GLY A 63 -10.91 17.68 4.34
N VAL A 64 -10.49 18.07 3.14
CA VAL A 64 -10.63 19.46 2.66
C VAL A 64 -12.09 19.81 2.35
N MET A 65 -12.86 18.88 1.76
CA MET A 65 -14.29 19.08 1.48
C MET A 65 -15.08 19.33 2.77
N GLU A 66 -14.85 18.52 3.79
CA GLU A 66 -15.54 18.59 5.08
C GLU A 66 -14.83 19.47 6.12
N LYS A 67 -13.98 20.40 5.67
CA LYS A 67 -13.32 21.40 6.52
C LYS A 67 -12.66 20.77 7.77
N ASN A 68 -11.95 19.67 7.57
CA ASN A 68 -11.21 18.90 8.56
C ASN A 68 -12.08 18.21 9.64
N ASN A 69 -13.40 18.17 9.49
CA ASN A 69 -14.29 17.40 10.35
C ASN A 69 -14.51 16.00 9.77
N PHE A 70 -13.70 15.03 10.17
CA PHE A 70 -13.78 13.67 9.60
C PHE A 70 -15.01 12.89 10.05
N LYS A 71 -15.73 13.36 11.08
CA LYS A 71 -17.00 12.78 11.53
C LYS A 71 -18.14 13.01 10.54
N ASP A 72 -18.07 14.09 9.76
CA ASP A 72 -19.10 14.43 8.78
C ASP A 72 -18.91 13.65 7.45
N ILE A 73 -17.72 13.08 7.23
CA ILE A 73 -17.40 12.34 5.99
C ILE A 73 -18.17 11.01 5.94
N THR A 74 -19.09 10.93 4.99
CA THR A 74 -19.93 9.75 4.76
C THR A 74 -19.22 8.69 3.90
N THR A 75 -19.71 7.45 4.00
CA THR A 75 -19.29 6.36 3.11
C THR A 75 -19.50 6.68 1.63
N LYS A 76 -20.57 7.42 1.31
CA LYS A 76 -20.88 7.83 -0.06
C LYS A 76 -19.81 8.76 -0.60
N GLU A 77 -19.40 9.77 0.17
CA GLU A 77 -18.37 10.73 -0.24
C GLU A 77 -17.01 10.08 -0.46
N ILE A 78 -16.59 9.18 0.44
CA ILE A 78 -15.35 8.41 0.26
C ILE A 78 -15.39 7.64 -1.06
N LYS A 79 -16.50 6.94 -1.36
CA LYS A 79 -16.65 6.18 -2.60
C LYS A 79 -16.69 7.08 -3.83
N GLU A 80 -17.41 8.20 -3.80
CA GLU A 80 -17.49 9.11 -4.94
C GLU A 80 -16.13 9.75 -5.26
N VAL A 81 -15.40 10.25 -4.25
CA VAL A 81 -14.03 10.76 -4.45
C VAL A 81 -13.10 9.66 -4.95
N SER A 82 -13.20 8.44 -4.41
CA SER A 82 -12.41 7.29 -4.87
C SER A 82 -12.65 6.98 -6.35
N LYS A 83 -13.90 7.00 -6.82
CA LYS A 83 -14.25 6.72 -8.22
C LYS A 83 -13.60 7.72 -9.18
N GLN A 84 -13.42 8.99 -8.76
CA GLN A 84 -12.81 10.02 -9.61
C GLN A 84 -11.38 9.67 -10.00
N PHE A 85 -10.63 8.95 -9.15
CA PHE A 85 -9.27 8.51 -9.45
C PHE A 85 -9.19 7.53 -10.62
N LEU A 86 -10.26 6.77 -10.89
CA LEU A 86 -10.26 5.77 -11.94
C LEU A 86 -10.63 6.39 -13.28
N GLN A 87 -9.83 6.10 -14.30
CA GLN A 87 -10.20 6.35 -15.70
C GLN A 87 -9.87 5.14 -16.54
N LYS A 88 -10.57 4.97 -17.66
CA LYS A 88 -10.35 3.88 -18.61
C LYS A 88 -9.73 4.43 -19.89
N LYS A 89 -8.53 4.00 -20.23
CA LYS A 89 -7.80 4.38 -21.45
C LYS A 89 -7.35 3.13 -22.19
N ASN A 90 -7.65 3.05 -23.49
CA ASN A 90 -7.31 1.89 -24.33
C ASN A 90 -7.74 0.54 -23.72
N GLY A 91 -8.93 0.50 -23.12
CA GLY A 91 -9.48 -0.71 -22.50
C GLY A 91 -8.93 -1.05 -21.11
N LYS A 92 -7.90 -0.35 -20.63
CA LYS A 92 -7.27 -0.57 -19.30
C LYS A 92 -7.63 0.54 -18.33
N TYR A 93 -7.76 0.19 -17.06
CA TYR A 93 -7.90 1.17 -15.99
C TYR A 93 -6.53 1.75 -15.62
N GLU A 94 -6.51 3.05 -15.35
CA GLU A 94 -5.34 3.80 -14.90
C GLU A 94 -5.80 4.83 -13.85
N LEU A 95 -4.85 5.31 -13.04
CA LEU A 95 -5.14 6.34 -12.04
C LEU A 95 -4.89 7.74 -12.61
N LYS A 96 -5.84 8.65 -12.39
CA LYS A 96 -5.64 10.09 -12.60
C LYS A 96 -4.70 10.65 -11.52
N SER A 97 -3.92 11.68 -11.86
CA SER A 97 -3.12 12.42 -10.89
C SER A 97 -4.01 13.20 -9.91
N VAL A 98 -3.49 13.49 -8.72
CA VAL A 98 -4.19 14.32 -7.73
C VAL A 98 -4.57 15.67 -8.32
N ASP A 99 -3.68 16.35 -9.05
CA ASP A 99 -3.97 17.63 -9.70
C ASP A 99 -5.21 17.58 -10.60
N LYS A 100 -5.33 16.55 -11.43
CA LYS A 100 -6.49 16.36 -12.31
C LYS A 100 -7.78 16.19 -11.51
N ILE A 101 -7.74 15.43 -10.40
CA ILE A 101 -8.90 15.29 -9.51
C ILE A 101 -9.29 16.62 -8.89
N LEU A 102 -8.31 17.39 -8.40
CA LEU A 102 -8.56 18.68 -7.77
C LEU A 102 -9.14 19.70 -8.76
N GLU A 103 -8.75 19.63 -10.03
CA GLU A 103 -9.35 20.43 -11.11
C GLU A 103 -10.79 20.00 -11.40
N GLU A 104 -11.06 18.71 -11.55
CA GLU A 104 -12.41 18.17 -11.80
C GLU A 104 -13.38 18.45 -10.63
N LEU A 105 -12.87 18.53 -9.40
CA LEU A 105 -13.62 18.92 -8.19
C LEU A 105 -13.76 20.44 -8.03
N ASN A 106 -13.22 21.25 -8.95
CA ASN A 106 -13.21 22.72 -8.90
C ASN A 106 -12.58 23.29 -7.61
N PHE A 107 -11.53 22.65 -7.09
CA PHE A 107 -10.81 23.18 -5.92
C PHE A 107 -10.08 24.47 -6.29
N ASN A 108 -10.26 25.52 -5.49
CA ASN A 108 -9.47 26.74 -5.61
C ASN A 108 -8.03 26.53 -5.11
N ASN A 109 -7.13 27.47 -5.39
CA ASN A 109 -5.70 27.37 -5.02
C ASN A 109 -5.46 27.08 -3.54
N LYS A 110 -6.28 27.65 -2.65
CA LYS A 110 -6.15 27.42 -1.20
C LYS A 110 -6.52 25.99 -0.84
N GLN A 111 -7.60 25.45 -1.42
CA GLN A 111 -7.99 24.05 -1.22
C GLN A 111 -6.95 23.10 -1.80
N LYS A 112 -6.42 23.39 -2.99
CA LYS A 112 -5.34 22.58 -3.61
C LYS A 112 -4.10 22.51 -2.71
N ASN A 113 -3.63 23.66 -2.24
CA ASN A 113 -2.49 23.73 -1.31
C ASN A 113 -2.77 22.95 -0.02
N LEU A 114 -3.96 23.12 0.55
CA LEU A 114 -4.35 22.41 1.77
C LEU A 114 -4.42 20.89 1.57
N THR A 115 -4.90 20.41 0.41
CA THR A 115 -4.88 18.98 0.10
C THR A 115 -3.45 18.45 0.09
N TYR A 116 -2.50 19.15 -0.52
CA TYR A 116 -1.09 18.73 -0.52
C TYR A 116 -0.46 18.79 0.89
N GLU A 117 -0.82 19.79 1.71
CA GLU A 117 -0.42 19.82 3.11
C GLU A 117 -0.95 18.59 3.88
N TYR A 118 -2.21 18.21 3.67
CA TYR A 118 -2.81 17.01 4.26
C TYR A 118 -2.16 15.72 3.78
N ILE A 119 -1.91 15.58 2.47
CA ILE A 119 -1.18 14.43 1.89
C ILE A 119 0.18 14.28 2.57
N ASN A 120 0.93 15.38 2.71
CA ASN A 120 2.24 15.37 3.37
C ASN A 120 2.14 14.97 4.85
N GLN A 121 1.17 15.50 5.58
CA GLN A 121 0.93 15.14 6.99
C GLN A 121 0.52 13.68 7.18
N LEU A 122 -0.08 13.05 6.17
CA LEU A 122 -0.47 11.64 6.17
C LEU A 122 0.65 10.69 5.73
N LYS A 123 1.84 11.20 5.31
CA LYS A 123 2.94 10.38 4.76
C LYS A 123 3.27 9.16 5.64
N ASP A 124 3.49 9.37 6.94
CA ASP A 124 3.83 8.30 7.90
C ASP A 124 2.61 7.85 8.75
N PHE A 125 1.39 8.23 8.35
CA PHE A 125 0.15 7.86 9.03
C PHE A 125 -0.45 6.56 8.45
N GLY A 126 -1.18 5.80 9.26
CA GLY A 126 -1.82 4.54 8.85
C GLY A 126 -2.29 3.73 10.06
N LEU A 127 -2.59 2.44 9.85
CA LEU A 127 -3.08 1.55 10.92
C LEU A 127 -2.08 1.37 12.06
N MET A 128 -0.77 1.43 11.76
CA MET A 128 0.30 1.28 12.75
C MET A 128 1.36 2.38 12.60
N PRO A 129 1.09 3.64 13.00
CA PRO A 129 1.98 4.78 12.73
C PRO A 129 3.41 4.59 13.25
N GLN A 130 3.57 3.95 14.42
CA GLN A 130 4.90 3.68 14.99
C GLN A 130 5.76 2.75 14.10
N ARG A 131 5.12 1.90 13.29
CA ARG A 131 5.82 1.01 12.35
C ARG A 131 6.21 1.73 11.06
N LEU A 132 5.50 2.80 10.70
CA LEU A 132 5.69 3.57 9.48
C LEU A 132 6.76 4.66 9.61
N ASN A 133 7.32 4.87 10.80
CA ASN A 133 8.45 5.76 10.99
C ASN A 133 9.63 5.32 10.09
N SER A 134 10.20 6.25 9.33
CA SER A 134 11.27 5.99 8.34
C SER A 134 12.54 5.37 8.95
N ASN A 135 12.82 5.63 10.23
CA ASN A 135 13.96 5.07 10.95
C ASN A 135 13.68 3.69 11.56
N SER A 136 12.43 3.21 11.52
CA SER A 136 12.05 1.90 12.04
C SER A 136 12.75 0.78 11.25
N HIS A 137 13.03 -0.33 11.92
CA HIS A 137 13.62 -1.48 11.23
C HIS A 137 12.68 -2.06 10.16
N TYR A 138 11.37 -1.88 10.32
CA TYR A 138 10.37 -2.27 9.33
C TYR A 138 10.53 -1.48 8.03
N MET A 139 10.55 -0.15 8.12
CA MET A 139 10.68 0.72 6.95
C MET A 139 12.06 0.60 6.32
N LYS A 140 13.13 0.39 7.10
CA LYS A 140 14.46 0.09 6.55
C LYS A 140 14.46 -1.16 5.69
N PHE A 141 13.84 -2.25 6.15
CA PHE A 141 13.71 -3.48 5.35
C PHE A 141 12.86 -3.22 4.10
N ILE A 142 11.66 -2.66 4.25
CA ILE A 142 10.77 -2.33 3.12
C ILE A 142 11.49 -1.49 2.06
N ASN A 143 12.17 -0.42 2.48
CA ASN A 143 12.90 0.47 1.57
C ASN A 143 14.07 -0.24 0.88
N SER A 144 14.75 -1.17 1.56
CA SER A 144 15.88 -1.92 0.99
C SER A 144 15.47 -2.81 -0.20
N ILE A 145 14.20 -3.20 -0.30
CA ILE A 145 13.68 -4.06 -1.38
C ILE A 145 12.65 -3.38 -2.28
N LYS A 146 12.23 -2.13 -1.97
CA LYS A 146 11.19 -1.38 -2.71
C LYS A 146 11.53 -1.25 -4.19
N ASP A 147 12.74 -0.82 -4.51
CA ASP A 147 13.13 -0.52 -5.89
C ASP A 147 13.16 -1.78 -6.76
N ASP A 148 13.64 -2.90 -6.22
CA ASP A 148 13.65 -4.17 -6.95
C ASP A 148 12.23 -4.76 -7.10
N ALA A 149 11.36 -4.56 -6.11
CA ALA A 149 9.93 -4.89 -6.24
C ALA A 149 9.25 -4.08 -7.35
N ILE A 150 9.56 -2.78 -7.47
CA ILE A 150 9.04 -1.91 -8.57
C ILE A 150 9.58 -2.37 -9.93
N LYS A 151 10.88 -2.67 -10.04
CA LYS A 151 11.46 -3.21 -11.29
C LYS A 151 10.78 -4.53 -11.69
N ASN A 152 10.54 -5.40 -10.71
CA ASN A 152 9.83 -6.65 -10.92
C ASN A 152 8.40 -6.46 -11.43
N TYR A 153 7.66 -5.52 -10.85
CA TYR A 153 6.32 -5.20 -11.35
C TYR A 153 6.33 -4.80 -12.82
N LYS A 154 7.30 -3.98 -13.24
CA LYS A 154 7.43 -3.56 -14.64
C LYS A 154 7.66 -4.77 -15.58
N LYS A 155 8.42 -5.77 -15.14
CA LYS A 155 8.79 -6.95 -15.93
C LYS A 155 7.75 -8.09 -15.88
N TYR A 156 7.27 -8.44 -14.70
CA TYR A 156 6.49 -9.65 -14.45
C TYR A 156 5.08 -9.38 -13.93
N LYS A 157 4.67 -8.12 -13.73
CA LYS A 157 3.34 -7.73 -13.23
C LYS A 157 2.98 -8.24 -11.83
N VAL A 158 3.95 -8.69 -11.04
CA VAL A 158 3.78 -8.90 -9.59
C VAL A 158 3.85 -7.55 -8.90
N LEU A 159 2.79 -7.14 -8.21
CA LEU A 159 2.68 -5.84 -7.56
C LEU A 159 3.80 -5.65 -6.54
N PRO A 160 4.36 -4.42 -6.42
CA PRO A 160 5.39 -4.14 -5.42
C PRO A 160 4.94 -4.49 -4.01
N SER A 161 3.69 -4.18 -3.64
CA SER A 161 3.15 -4.51 -2.32
C SER A 161 3.16 -6.00 -2.01
N ILE A 162 2.82 -6.84 -3.01
CA ILE A 162 2.81 -8.29 -2.90
C ILE A 162 4.22 -8.83 -2.73
N THR A 163 5.15 -8.37 -3.57
CA THR A 163 6.56 -8.78 -3.49
C THR A 163 7.15 -8.45 -2.11
N ILE A 164 6.89 -7.24 -1.61
CA ILE A 164 7.38 -6.79 -0.30
C ILE A 164 6.70 -7.59 0.83
N ALA A 165 5.39 -7.81 0.76
CA ALA A 165 4.65 -8.54 1.79
C ALA A 165 5.08 -10.02 1.88
N GLN A 166 5.30 -10.68 0.74
CA GLN A 166 5.89 -12.01 0.70
C GLN A 166 7.33 -11.97 1.24
N GLY A 167 8.14 -11.01 0.82
CA GLY A 167 9.49 -10.82 1.36
C GLY A 167 9.49 -10.70 2.88
N ILE A 168 8.57 -9.92 3.46
CA ILE A 168 8.38 -9.79 4.91
C ILE A 168 8.04 -11.15 5.55
N LEU A 169 7.02 -11.83 5.01
CA LEU A 169 6.47 -13.06 5.57
C LEU A 169 7.47 -14.22 5.50
N GLU A 170 8.04 -14.46 4.33
CA GLU A 170 8.91 -15.61 4.05
C GLU A 170 10.30 -15.48 4.69
N SER A 171 10.80 -14.25 4.85
CA SER A 171 12.12 -14.00 5.45
C SER A 171 12.09 -13.60 6.93
N GLY A 172 10.90 -13.38 7.50
CA GLY A 172 10.74 -12.82 8.84
C GLY A 172 11.45 -11.47 8.97
N TRP A 173 11.14 -10.52 8.08
CA TRP A 173 11.80 -9.19 8.02
C TRP A 173 13.30 -9.23 7.67
N GLY A 174 13.70 -10.16 6.81
CA GLY A 174 15.10 -10.37 6.41
C GLY A 174 15.96 -11.01 7.51
N LYS A 175 15.35 -11.45 8.62
CA LYS A 175 16.08 -11.96 9.79
C LYS A 175 16.33 -13.47 9.73
N SER A 176 15.65 -14.19 8.84
CA SER A 176 15.91 -15.62 8.66
C SER A 176 17.37 -15.83 8.24
N LYS A 177 17.99 -16.93 8.70
CA LYS A 177 19.37 -17.28 8.34
C LYS A 177 19.55 -17.29 6.81
N LEU A 178 18.55 -17.80 6.10
CA LEU A 178 18.57 -17.91 4.65
C LEU A 178 18.54 -16.54 3.95
N ALA A 179 17.74 -15.61 4.46
CA ALA A 179 17.70 -14.24 3.96
C ALA A 179 18.97 -13.45 4.30
N LYS A 180 19.41 -13.52 5.56
CA LYS A 180 20.53 -12.72 6.08
C LYS A 180 21.88 -13.13 5.49
N ASP A 181 22.16 -14.43 5.46
CA ASP A 181 23.50 -14.94 5.13
C ASP A 181 23.62 -15.31 3.64
N TYR A 182 22.51 -15.54 2.95
CA TYR A 182 22.48 -16.05 1.57
C TYR A 182 21.57 -15.27 0.62
N ASN A 183 21.03 -14.13 1.08
CA ASN A 183 20.17 -13.22 0.32
C ASN A 183 18.90 -13.88 -0.26
N ASN A 184 18.47 -15.03 0.25
CA ASN A 184 17.31 -15.75 -0.25
C ASN A 184 16.08 -15.44 0.60
N LEU A 185 15.32 -14.42 0.19
CA LEU A 185 14.16 -13.91 0.93
C LEU A 185 12.96 -14.86 0.91
N PHE A 186 12.82 -15.69 -0.13
CA PHE A 186 11.61 -16.45 -0.42
C PHE A 186 11.75 -17.95 -0.20
N GLY A 187 12.87 -18.40 0.38
CA GLY A 187 13.09 -19.81 0.68
C GLY A 187 13.23 -20.72 -0.57
N ILE A 188 13.61 -20.16 -1.72
CA ILE A 188 13.60 -20.92 -2.98
C ILE A 188 14.67 -22.01 -2.94
N LYS A 189 14.24 -23.26 -3.17
CA LYS A 189 15.12 -24.44 -3.22
C LYS A 189 15.92 -24.47 -4.52
N ALA A 190 17.15 -24.97 -4.44
CA ALA A 190 17.99 -25.24 -5.60
C ALA A 190 17.65 -26.63 -6.14
N ASP A 191 16.75 -26.66 -7.14
CA ASP A 191 16.39 -27.87 -7.87
C ASP A 191 17.48 -28.27 -8.89
N ARG A 192 17.26 -29.38 -9.62
CA ARG A 192 18.23 -29.92 -10.59
C ARG A 192 18.55 -28.99 -11.78
N TYR A 193 17.70 -28.02 -12.05
CA TYR A 193 17.86 -27.05 -13.13
C TYR A 193 18.57 -25.78 -12.67
N TRP A 194 18.66 -25.54 -11.36
CA TRP A 194 19.43 -24.42 -10.81
C TRP A 194 20.93 -24.57 -11.13
N LYS A 195 21.50 -23.54 -11.75
CA LYS A 195 22.93 -23.49 -12.14
C LYS A 195 23.76 -22.52 -11.30
N GLY A 196 23.12 -21.73 -10.44
CA GLY A 196 23.80 -20.78 -9.57
C GLY A 196 24.28 -21.41 -8.26
N ASP A 197 24.81 -20.55 -7.40
CA ASP A 197 25.24 -20.93 -6.05
C ASP A 197 24.08 -21.50 -5.22
N TYR A 198 24.40 -22.41 -4.31
CA TYR A 198 23.45 -22.92 -3.34
C TYR A 198 24.11 -23.13 -1.97
N VAL A 199 23.29 -23.21 -0.94
CA VAL A 199 23.68 -23.64 0.40
C VAL A 199 22.87 -24.87 0.81
N VAL A 200 23.49 -25.76 1.58
CA VAL A 200 22.80 -26.88 2.23
C VAL A 200 22.51 -26.48 3.67
N LEU A 201 21.24 -26.50 4.07
CA LEU A 201 20.81 -26.21 5.43
C LEU A 201 19.86 -27.30 5.91
N GLU A 202 19.92 -27.60 7.21
CA GLU A 202 18.91 -28.41 7.87
C GLU A 202 17.56 -27.68 7.81
N THR A 203 16.53 -28.39 7.33
CA THR A 203 15.15 -27.92 7.27
C THR A 203 14.23 -28.99 7.84
N ARG A 204 13.12 -28.54 8.44
CA ARG A 204 12.06 -29.46 8.88
C ARG A 204 11.17 -29.73 7.68
N GLU A 205 11.14 -30.97 7.23
CA GLU A 205 10.11 -31.45 6.29
C GLU A 205 9.15 -32.34 7.09
N PHE A 206 7.84 -32.12 6.93
CA PHE A 206 6.75 -32.94 7.50
C PHE A 206 6.91 -33.34 8.98
N GLN A 207 6.34 -32.54 9.88
CA GLN A 207 6.05 -32.74 11.31
C GLN A 207 7.09 -33.40 12.25
N ASN A 208 8.15 -34.10 11.84
CA ASN A 208 9.16 -34.70 12.75
C ASN A 208 10.53 -35.05 12.12
N ASN A 209 10.80 -34.78 10.83
CA ASN A 209 12.10 -35.12 10.23
C ASN A 209 12.91 -33.87 9.85
N THR A 210 14.12 -33.75 10.39
CA THR A 210 15.14 -32.80 9.92
C THR A 210 15.86 -33.42 8.73
N ILE A 211 15.79 -32.78 7.56
CA ILE A 211 16.56 -33.19 6.39
C ILE A 211 17.41 -32.02 5.87
N ASN A 212 18.45 -32.34 5.12
CA ASN A 212 19.24 -31.33 4.43
C ASN A 212 18.54 -30.85 3.16
N GLY A 213 18.12 -29.59 3.15
CA GLY A 213 17.56 -28.91 1.98
C GLY A 213 18.65 -28.13 1.23
N LYS A 214 18.64 -28.20 -0.11
CA LYS A 214 19.44 -27.32 -0.96
C LYS A 214 18.66 -26.05 -1.27
N PHE A 215 19.18 -24.89 -0.89
CA PHE A 215 18.55 -23.60 -1.12
C PHE A 215 19.41 -22.74 -2.04
N ARG A 216 18.77 -22.00 -2.94
CA ARG A 216 19.47 -21.05 -3.83
C ARG A 216 20.17 -19.99 -2.97
N LYS A 217 21.38 -19.59 -3.37
CA LYS A 217 22.13 -18.49 -2.77
C LYS A 217 22.26 -17.39 -3.81
N TYR A 218 22.13 -16.14 -3.37
CA TYR A 218 22.19 -14.97 -4.25
C TYR A 218 23.27 -13.99 -3.79
N GLU A 219 23.77 -13.20 -4.74
CA GLU A 219 24.75 -12.14 -4.46
C GLU A 219 24.10 -10.99 -3.66
N LYS A 220 22.86 -10.65 -3.99
CA LYS A 220 22.05 -9.63 -3.31
C LYS A 220 20.58 -10.01 -3.26
N ALA A 221 19.85 -9.44 -2.30
CA ALA A 221 18.42 -9.69 -2.11
C ALA A 221 17.58 -9.44 -3.38
N GLY A 222 17.94 -8.43 -4.18
CA GLY A 222 17.31 -8.11 -5.46
C GLY A 222 17.32 -9.24 -6.48
N ASP A 223 18.33 -10.11 -6.46
CA ASP A 223 18.38 -11.28 -7.36
C ASP A 223 17.37 -12.34 -6.92
N SER A 224 17.20 -12.53 -5.61
CA SER A 224 16.15 -13.42 -5.09
C SER A 224 14.75 -12.92 -5.40
N ILE A 225 14.55 -11.60 -5.39
CA ILE A 225 13.30 -10.95 -5.79
C ILE A 225 13.04 -11.21 -7.27
N SER A 226 14.05 -11.02 -8.12
CA SER A 226 13.94 -11.27 -9.57
C SER A 226 13.66 -12.75 -9.89
N ASP A 227 14.32 -13.67 -9.18
CA ASP A 227 14.15 -15.11 -9.36
C ASP A 227 12.78 -15.59 -8.84
N HIS A 228 12.29 -15.03 -7.73
CA HIS A 228 10.94 -15.29 -7.23
C HIS A 228 9.86 -14.87 -8.24
N ALA A 229 9.93 -13.67 -8.80
CA ALA A 229 8.97 -13.24 -9.80
C ALA A 229 9.05 -14.06 -11.09
N LYS A 230 10.27 -14.47 -11.49
CA LYS A 230 10.47 -15.40 -12.60
C LYS A 230 9.83 -16.76 -12.33
N PHE A 231 10.02 -17.33 -11.14
CA PHE A 231 9.38 -18.58 -10.72
C PHE A 231 7.85 -18.51 -10.82
N LEU A 232 7.25 -17.40 -10.39
CA LEU A 232 5.82 -17.17 -10.55
C LEU A 232 5.44 -17.17 -12.04
N ALA A 233 6.17 -16.41 -12.86
CA ALA A 233 5.87 -16.23 -14.28
C ALA A 233 6.04 -17.51 -15.11
N GLU A 234 7.00 -18.37 -14.76
CA GLU A 234 7.26 -19.62 -15.49
C GLU A 234 6.32 -20.76 -15.08
N ASN A 235 5.60 -20.62 -13.97
CA ASN A 235 4.68 -21.65 -13.49
C ASN A 235 3.23 -21.32 -13.87
N ASN A 236 2.75 -22.02 -14.90
CA ASN A 236 1.41 -21.88 -15.49
C ASN A 236 0.24 -21.90 -14.47
N ARG A 237 0.41 -22.47 -13.27
CA ARG A 237 -0.64 -22.42 -12.24
C ARG A 237 -0.98 -20.99 -11.80
N TYR A 238 -0.01 -20.07 -11.82
CA TYR A 238 -0.21 -18.68 -11.41
C TYR A 238 -0.81 -17.82 -12.51
N GLU A 239 -0.50 -18.14 -13.77
CA GLU A 239 -1.20 -17.58 -14.92
C GLU A 239 -2.68 -18.00 -14.88
N LYS A 240 -2.95 -19.30 -14.75
CA LYS A 240 -4.32 -19.84 -14.65
C LYS A 240 -5.13 -19.29 -13.47
N SER A 241 -4.47 -18.96 -12.35
CA SER A 241 -5.14 -18.39 -11.19
C SER A 241 -5.31 -16.86 -11.27
N GLY A 242 -4.83 -16.22 -12.34
CA GLY A 242 -5.00 -14.79 -12.59
C GLY A 242 -4.02 -13.88 -11.85
N VAL A 243 -2.84 -14.39 -11.43
CA VAL A 243 -1.84 -13.57 -10.71
C VAL A 243 -1.42 -12.36 -11.54
N PHE A 244 -1.20 -12.55 -12.84
CA PHE A 244 -0.70 -11.51 -13.73
C PHE A 244 -1.79 -10.60 -14.32
N ASP A 245 -3.06 -10.98 -14.14
CA ASP A 245 -4.24 -10.19 -14.54
C ASP A 245 -4.79 -9.32 -13.40
N ALA A 246 -4.30 -9.54 -12.18
CA ALA A 246 -4.71 -8.78 -11.01
C ALA A 246 -4.02 -7.41 -10.95
N ASN A 247 -4.81 -6.34 -10.84
CA ASN A 247 -4.34 -4.96 -10.76
C ASN A 247 -4.34 -4.40 -9.33
N THR A 248 -4.89 -5.13 -8.36
CA THR A 248 -4.89 -4.73 -6.95
C THR A 248 -4.38 -5.85 -6.06
N TYR A 249 -3.81 -5.48 -4.93
CA TYR A 249 -3.14 -6.44 -4.06
C TYR A 249 -4.09 -7.50 -3.50
N ILE A 250 -5.36 -7.15 -3.23
CA ILE A 250 -6.37 -8.10 -2.75
C ILE A 250 -6.61 -9.19 -3.79
N HIS A 251 -6.76 -8.82 -5.07
CA HIS A 251 -6.97 -9.78 -6.14
C HIS A 251 -5.72 -10.63 -6.38
N GLN A 252 -4.53 -10.02 -6.35
CA GLN A 252 -3.29 -10.75 -6.59
C GLN A 252 -2.93 -11.70 -5.44
N ALA A 253 -3.19 -11.31 -4.18
CA ALA A 253 -3.04 -12.17 -3.02
C ALA A 253 -3.98 -13.39 -3.08
N LYS A 254 -5.24 -13.18 -3.47
CA LYS A 254 -6.21 -14.27 -3.69
C LYS A 254 -5.78 -15.19 -4.84
N ALA A 255 -5.31 -14.62 -5.95
CA ALA A 255 -4.79 -15.37 -7.09
C ALA A 255 -3.58 -16.23 -6.71
N LEU A 256 -2.66 -15.73 -5.88
CA LEU A 256 -1.53 -16.50 -5.35
C LEU A 256 -1.98 -17.68 -4.48
N GLN A 257 -2.95 -17.45 -3.58
CA GLN A 257 -3.52 -18.50 -2.75
C GLN A 257 -4.24 -19.57 -3.59
N ASN A 258 -5.00 -19.14 -4.60
CA ASN A 258 -5.69 -20.05 -5.53
C ASN A 258 -4.71 -20.84 -6.40
N GLY A 259 -3.60 -20.22 -6.81
CA GLY A 259 -2.48 -20.88 -7.50
C GLY A 259 -1.67 -21.83 -6.60
N GLY A 260 -1.99 -21.93 -5.31
CA GLY A 260 -1.35 -22.84 -4.38
C GLY A 260 0.08 -22.43 -4.01
N TYR A 261 0.30 -21.12 -3.81
CA TYR A 261 1.58 -20.61 -3.32
C TYR A 261 1.91 -21.15 -1.92
N SER A 262 0.91 -21.24 -1.03
CA SER A 262 1.06 -21.78 0.32
C SER A 262 -0.07 -22.76 0.64
N THR A 263 0.25 -23.75 1.49
CA THR A 263 -0.69 -24.72 2.05
C THR A 263 -1.19 -24.33 3.43
N ASP A 264 -0.80 -23.15 3.94
CA ASP A 264 -1.15 -22.71 5.29
C ASP A 264 -2.66 -22.56 5.48
N THR A 265 -3.17 -23.19 6.53
CA THR A 265 -4.56 -23.09 6.97
C THR A 265 -4.67 -22.60 8.41
N ASN A 266 -5.82 -22.04 8.77
CA ASN A 266 -6.19 -21.86 10.18
C ASN A 266 -6.62 -23.19 10.82
N GLU A 267 -7.02 -23.15 12.09
CA GLU A 267 -7.51 -24.29 12.87
C GLU A 267 -8.75 -24.97 12.25
N LYS A 268 -9.49 -24.27 11.39
CA LYS A 268 -10.67 -24.78 10.68
C LYS A 268 -10.34 -25.37 9.31
N GLY A 269 -9.06 -25.39 8.91
CA GLY A 269 -8.64 -25.86 7.59
C GLY A 269 -8.84 -24.85 6.46
N GLU A 270 -9.18 -23.59 6.77
CA GLU A 270 -9.37 -22.54 5.77
C GLU A 270 -8.01 -21.95 5.37
N LYS A 271 -7.76 -21.76 4.06
CA LYS A 271 -6.52 -21.15 3.57
C LYS A 271 -6.40 -19.69 4.02
N VAL A 272 -5.27 -19.32 4.62
CA VAL A 272 -5.06 -17.99 5.23
C VAL A 272 -4.00 -17.12 4.56
N TYR A 273 -3.32 -17.62 3.53
CA TYR A 273 -2.18 -16.94 2.92
C TYR A 273 -2.55 -15.55 2.36
N ALA A 274 -3.63 -15.46 1.59
CA ALA A 274 -4.09 -14.20 1.01
C ALA A 274 -4.41 -13.18 2.10
N GLN A 275 -5.09 -13.60 3.16
CA GLN A 275 -5.45 -12.74 4.28
C GLN A 275 -4.21 -12.18 4.99
N ARG A 276 -3.19 -13.02 5.24
CA ARG A 276 -1.92 -12.57 5.84
C ARG A 276 -1.22 -11.53 4.99
N LEU A 277 -1.17 -11.72 3.67
CA LEU A 277 -0.59 -10.72 2.76
C LEU A 277 -1.37 -9.41 2.79
N ILE A 278 -2.71 -9.47 2.74
CA ILE A 278 -3.58 -8.29 2.80
C ILE A 278 -3.35 -7.52 4.10
N GLU A 279 -3.25 -8.20 5.24
CA GLU A 279 -3.00 -7.58 6.54
C GLU A 279 -1.63 -6.91 6.60
N ILE A 280 -0.57 -7.57 6.12
CA ILE A 280 0.77 -6.98 6.05
C ILE A 280 0.72 -5.71 5.18
N ILE A 281 0.11 -5.80 4.00
CA ILE A 281 0.03 -4.68 3.06
C ILE A 281 -0.65 -3.47 3.70
N ARG A 282 -1.80 -3.68 4.36
CA ARG A 282 -2.53 -2.61 5.05
C ARG A 282 -1.76 -2.03 6.24
N GLN A 283 -1.14 -2.88 7.07
CA GLN A 283 -0.39 -2.44 8.25
C GLN A 283 0.79 -1.54 7.89
N TYR A 284 1.44 -1.79 6.76
CA TYR A 284 2.63 -1.06 6.30
C TYR A 284 2.36 -0.12 5.12
N ASN A 285 1.09 0.13 4.77
CA ASN A 285 0.67 0.98 3.66
C ASN A 285 1.34 0.61 2.30
N LEU A 286 1.62 -0.66 2.06
CA LEU A 286 2.37 -1.09 0.87
C LEU A 286 1.58 -0.87 -0.43
N GLN A 287 0.25 -0.87 -0.36
CA GLN A 287 -0.66 -0.59 -1.48
C GLN A 287 -0.49 0.82 -2.06
N ILE A 288 0.13 1.74 -1.31
CA ILE A 288 0.46 3.08 -1.82
C ILE A 288 1.55 2.99 -2.89
N ILE A 289 2.49 2.05 -2.76
CA ILE A 289 3.54 1.83 -3.77
C ILE A 289 2.91 1.33 -5.08
N ASP A 290 1.89 0.49 -4.98
CA ASP A 290 1.14 0.02 -6.15
C ASP A 290 0.42 1.18 -6.86
N SER A 291 -0.20 2.08 -6.08
CA SER A 291 -0.78 3.31 -6.62
C SER A 291 0.26 4.15 -7.35
N GLU A 292 1.44 4.38 -6.75
CA GLU A 292 2.54 5.16 -7.35
C GLU A 292 2.97 4.61 -8.72
N VAL A 293 3.05 3.29 -8.88
CA VAL A 293 3.47 2.67 -10.14
C VAL A 293 2.36 2.52 -11.18
N GLN A 294 1.10 2.80 -10.80
CA GLN A 294 -0.09 2.75 -11.66
C GLN A 294 -0.64 4.14 -12.03
N THR A 295 -0.18 5.19 -11.36
CA THR A 295 -0.46 6.58 -11.73
C THR A 295 0.34 6.98 -12.96
N ASN A 296 -0.33 7.64 -13.89
CA ASN A 296 0.29 8.27 -15.06
C ASN A 296 0.92 9.62 -14.75
#